data_AF-A0A2L1S6B0-F1
#
_entry.id   AF-A0A2L1S6B0-F1
#
_cell.length_a   1.000
_cell.length_b   1.000
_cell.length_c   1.000
_cell.angle_alpha   90.00
_cell.angle_beta   90.00
_cell.angle_gamma   90.00
#
_symmetry.space_group_name_H-M   'P 1'
#
loop_
_entity.id
_entity.type
_entity.pdbx_description
1 polymer ?
#
loop_
_entity_poly.entity_id
_entity_poly.type
_entity_poly.pdbx_seq_one_letter_code
_entity_poly.pdbx_strand_id
1 'polypeptide(L)'
;MALFQKSSTRGWNRASGIQLIPIKVCADLRRQMANWLAANGDYHRMIGAVAQDPLINAALSRTQYRPGHVLGVHKQGATLMVYVF
;
A
#
# COMPACT_ATOMS: atom_id res chain seq x y z
N MET A 1 -11.47 -1.11 11.65
CA MET A 1 -11.43 -0.48 10.31
C MET A 1 -10.01 -0.60 9.78
N ALA A 2 -9.81 -1.32 8.66
CA ALA A 2 -8.49 -1.68 8.15
C ALA A 2 -7.80 -0.53 7.37
N LEU A 3 -6.48 -0.58 7.21
CA LEU A 3 -5.69 0.47 6.53
C LEU A 3 -6.11 0.66 5.06
N PHE A 4 -6.34 -0.42 4.31
CA PHE A 4 -6.79 -0.32 2.90
C PHE A 4 -8.16 0.34 2.78
N GLN A 5 -9.06 0.16 3.75
CA GLN A 5 -10.40 0.78 3.74
C GLN A 5 -10.34 2.30 3.93
N LYS A 6 -9.26 2.79 4.55
CA LYS A 6 -8.99 4.23 4.69
C LYS A 6 -8.17 4.79 3.52
N SER A 7 -7.76 3.94 2.59
CA SER A 7 -6.97 4.36 1.45
C SER A 7 -7.88 4.98 0.40
N SER A 8 -7.55 6.21 0.00
CA SER A 8 -8.22 6.89 -1.12
C SER A 8 -7.21 7.12 -2.21
N THR A 9 -7.52 6.69 -3.44
CA THR A 9 -6.72 6.94 -4.64
C THR A 9 -6.80 8.41 -5.09
N ARG A 10 -7.73 9.18 -4.54
CA ARG A 10 -7.94 10.58 -4.90
C ARG A 10 -6.72 11.42 -4.55
N GLY A 11 -6.12 12.02 -5.58
CA GLY A 11 -5.02 12.98 -5.44
C GLY A 11 -3.63 12.36 -5.28
N TRP A 12 -3.47 11.06 -5.56
CA TRP A 12 -2.15 10.41 -5.69
C TRP A 12 -1.31 11.04 -6.80
N ASN A 13 -1.94 11.32 -7.94
CA ASN A 13 -1.33 12.05 -9.06
C ASN A 13 -0.86 13.47 -8.74
N ARG A 14 -1.25 14.04 -7.59
CA ARG A 14 -0.81 15.36 -7.11
C ARG A 14 0.23 15.26 -6.00
N ALA A 15 0.62 14.06 -5.60
CA ALA A 15 1.69 13.89 -4.63
C ALA A 15 3.04 14.12 -5.32
N SER A 16 3.95 14.78 -4.61
CA SER A 16 5.33 15.02 -5.07
C SER A 16 6.35 14.13 -4.35
N GLY A 17 5.91 13.39 -3.33
CA GLY A 17 6.78 12.52 -2.53
C GLY A 17 6.09 11.23 -2.11
N ILE A 18 6.91 10.23 -1.80
CA ILE A 18 6.48 8.96 -1.23
C ILE A 18 7.31 8.64 -0.01
N GLN A 19 6.63 8.19 1.04
CA GLN A 19 7.24 7.62 2.22
C GLN A 19 6.77 6.18 2.39
N LEU A 20 7.69 5.23 2.27
CA LEU A 20 7.44 3.83 2.57
C LEU A 20 7.57 3.59 4.07
N ILE A 21 6.52 3.04 4.68
CA ILE A 21 6.45 2.78 6.12
C ILE A 21 6.35 1.27 6.33
N PRO A 22 7.45 0.58 6.66
CA PRO A 22 7.42 -0.85 6.93
C PRO A 22 6.77 -1.12 8.29
N ILE A 23 5.72 -1.92 8.29
CA ILE A 23 5.05 -2.41 9.49
C ILE A 23 5.74 -3.71 9.89
N LYS A 24 6.39 -3.71 11.05
CA LYS A 24 7.01 -4.91 11.61
C LYS A 24 5.92 -5.83 12.14
N VAL A 25 5.74 -6.96 11.47
CA VAL A 25 4.86 -8.05 11.92
C VAL A 25 5.67 -9.35 11.97
N CYS A 26 5.36 -10.23 12.92
CA CYS A 26 5.95 -11.56 12.94
C CYS A 26 5.46 -12.40 11.74
N ALA A 27 6.22 -13.44 11.38
CA ALA A 27 5.95 -14.23 10.17
C ALA A 27 4.55 -14.88 10.18
N ASP A 28 4.09 -15.37 11.34
CA ASP A 28 2.75 -15.94 11.49
C ASP A 28 1.64 -14.92 11.23
N LEU A 29 1.76 -13.74 11.83
CA LEU A 29 0.80 -12.66 11.62
C LEU A 29 0.81 -12.19 10.16
N ARG A 30 1.99 -12.08 9.55
CA ARG A 30 2.13 -11.75 8.12
C ARG A 30 1.36 -12.73 7.24
N ARG A 31 1.48 -14.03 7.48
CA ARG A 31 0.75 -15.07 6.74
C ARG A 31 -0.77 -14.95 6.94
N GLN A 32 -1.22 -14.77 8.18
CA GLN A 32 -2.64 -14.60 8.49
C GLN A 32 -3.22 -13.35 7.80
N MET A 33 -2.49 -12.22 7.85
CA MET A 33 -2.89 -10.99 7.17
C MET A 33 -2.94 -11.18 5.66
N ALA A 34 -1.92 -11.78 5.05
CA ALA A 34 -1.89 -12.02 3.61
C ALA A 34 -3.09 -12.87 3.14
N ASN A 35 -3.40 -13.94 3.87
CA ASN A 35 -4.55 -14.79 3.58
C ASN A 35 -5.88 -14.03 3.70
N TRP A 36 -6.05 -13.23 4.75
CA TRP A 36 -7.25 -12.43 4.94
C TRP A 36 -7.42 -11.35 3.86
N LEU A 37 -6.33 -10.71 3.46
CA LEU A 37 -6.33 -9.69 2.40
C LEU A 37 -6.60 -10.29 1.01
N ALA A 38 -6.07 -11.48 0.72
CA ALA A 38 -6.30 -12.18 -0.53
C ALA A 38 -7.78 -12.55 -0.75
N ALA A 39 -8.57 -12.67 0.32
CA ALA A 39 -10.01 -12.89 0.24
C ALA A 39 -10.83 -11.58 0.07
N ASN A 40 -10.19 -10.41 0.04
CA ASN A 40 -10.87 -9.11 0.11
C ASN A 40 -10.86 -8.34 -1.23
N GLY A 41 -12.05 -8.07 -1.79
CA GLY A 41 -12.18 -7.37 -3.07
C GLY A 41 -11.81 -5.88 -3.05
N ASP A 42 -12.05 -5.16 -1.94
CA ASP A 42 -11.62 -3.77 -1.78
C ASP A 42 -10.09 -3.68 -1.78
N TYR A 43 -9.43 -4.63 -1.12
CA TYR A 43 -7.99 -4.75 -1.13
C TYR A 43 -7.45 -4.96 -2.56
N HIS A 44 -8.07 -5.86 -3.34
CA HIS A 44 -7.69 -6.07 -4.74
C HIS A 44 -7.83 -4.81 -5.60
N ARG A 45 -8.89 -4.02 -5.39
CA ARG A 45 -9.03 -2.72 -6.06
C ARG A 45 -7.92 -1.75 -5.67
N MET A 46 -7.56 -1.69 -4.39
CA MET A 46 -6.47 -0.84 -3.92
C MET A 46 -5.12 -1.25 -4.54
N ILE A 47 -4.73 -2.52 -4.48
CA ILE A 47 -3.45 -2.97 -5.05
C ILE A 47 -3.41 -2.83 -6.57
N GLY A 48 -4.56 -2.91 -7.25
CA GLY A 48 -4.68 -2.57 -8.67
C GLY A 48 -4.36 -1.11 -8.95
N ALA A 49 -4.89 -0.18 -8.14
CA ALA A 49 -4.54 1.23 -8.23
C ALA A 49 -3.07 1.49 -7.89
N VAL A 50 -2.51 0.80 -6.88
CA VAL A 50 -1.08 0.86 -6.54
C VAL A 50 -0.23 0.43 -7.73
N ALA A 51 -0.59 -0.68 -8.38
CA ALA A 51 0.14 -1.21 -9.53
C ALA A 51 0.05 -0.31 -10.77
N GLN A 52 -0.93 0.59 -10.83
CA GLN A 52 -1.07 1.57 -11.93
C GLN A 52 -0.43 2.92 -11.59
N ASP A 53 -0.10 3.20 -10.33
CA ASP A 53 0.49 4.47 -9.93
C ASP A 53 2.00 4.50 -10.19
N PRO A 54 2.51 5.38 -11.06
CA PRO A 54 3.91 5.39 -11.46
C PRO A 54 4.84 5.84 -10.33
N LEU A 55 4.38 6.73 -9.43
CA LEU A 55 5.18 7.17 -8.30
C LEU A 55 5.35 6.03 -7.30
N ILE A 56 4.26 5.37 -6.92
CA ILE A 56 4.31 4.26 -5.97
C ILE A 56 5.13 3.10 -6.54
N ASN A 57 4.93 2.74 -7.81
CA ASN A 57 5.76 1.72 -8.46
C ASN A 57 7.25 2.08 -8.47
N ALA A 58 7.61 3.33 -8.76
CA ALA A 58 9.00 3.77 -8.70
C ALA A 58 9.57 3.70 -7.28
N ALA A 59 8.78 4.01 -6.25
CA ALA A 59 9.22 3.86 -4.86
C ALA A 59 9.42 2.37 -4.50
N LEU A 60 8.49 1.50 -4.88
CA LEU A 60 8.55 0.07 -4.61
C LEU A 60 9.72 -0.62 -5.34
N SER A 61 10.01 -0.24 -6.59
CA SER A 61 11.08 -0.84 -7.41
C SER A 61 12.49 -0.66 -6.83
N ARG A 62 12.68 0.30 -5.93
CA ARG A 62 13.93 0.53 -5.19
C ARG A 62 14.03 -0.35 -3.94
N THR A 63 13.07 -1.24 -3.72
CA THR A 63 12.96 -2.10 -2.54
C THR A 63 12.58 -3.53 -2.94
N GLN A 64 12.48 -4.41 -1.95
CA GLN A 64 11.95 -5.78 -2.13
C GLN A 64 10.42 -5.85 -2.17
N TYR A 65 9.73 -4.75 -1.86
CA TYR A 65 8.27 -4.74 -1.79
C TYR A 65 7.65 -4.73 -3.19
N ARG A 66 6.46 -5.32 -3.27
CA ARG A 66 5.64 -5.41 -4.50
C ARG A 66 4.27 -4.81 -4.18
N PRO A 67 3.41 -4.48 -5.17
CA PRO A 67 2.08 -3.95 -4.89
C PRO A 67 1.25 -4.80 -3.90
N GLY A 68 1.36 -6.12 -3.96
CA GLY A 68 0.71 -7.04 -3.02
C GLY A 68 1.24 -7.02 -1.58
N HIS A 69 2.34 -6.29 -1.32
CA HIS A 69 2.86 -6.01 0.02
C HIS A 69 2.35 -4.67 0.59
N VAL A 70 1.52 -3.93 -0.15
CA VAL A 70 0.98 -2.65 0.33
C VAL A 70 -0.32 -2.90 1.10
N LEU A 71 -0.35 -2.49 2.37
CA LEU A 71 -1.52 -2.61 3.25
C LEU A 71 -2.47 -1.43 3.17
N GLY A 72 -1.97 -0.29 2.71
CA GLY A 72 -2.71 0.95 2.66
C GLY A 72 -1.85 2.09 2.15
N VAL A 73 -2.51 3.08 1.57
CA VAL A 73 -1.90 4.31 1.10
C VAL A 73 -2.71 5.48 1.63
N HIS A 74 -2.04 6.36 2.37
CA HIS A 74 -2.64 7.56 2.94
C HIS A 74 -1.89 8.79 2.45
N LYS A 75 -2.64 9.82 2.02
CA LYS A 75 -2.03 11.09 1.62
C LYS A 75 -1.91 12.02 2.81
N GLN A 76 -0.69 12.46 3.11
CA GLN A 76 -0.39 13.48 4.11
C GLN A 76 0.27 14.67 3.41
N GLY A 77 -0.46 15.77 3.26
CA GLY A 77 0.02 16.93 2.49
C GLY A 77 0.29 16.57 1.02
N ALA A 78 1.52 16.77 0.57
CA ALA A 78 1.98 16.41 -0.78
C ALA A 78 2.64 15.02 -0.86
N THR A 79 2.63 14.25 0.24
CA THR A 79 3.32 12.96 0.32
C THR A 79 2.32 11.81 0.43
N LEU A 80 2.58 10.70 -0.28
CA LEU A 80 1.89 9.44 -0.06
C LEU A 80 2.65 8.60 0.95
N MET A 81 2.00 8.31 2.08
CA MET A 81 2.46 7.32 3.04
C MET A 81 1.97 5.95 2.60
N VAL A 82 2.91 5.08 2.23
CA VAL A 82 2.65 3.73 1.71
C VAL A 82 3.07 2.72 2.78
N TYR A 83 2.10 2.06 3.40
CA TYR A 83 2.35 1.08 4.45
C TYR A 83 2.61 -0.29 3.83
N VAL A 84 3.74 -0.92 4.18
CA VAL A 84 4.19 -2.19 3.61
C VAL A 84 4.53 -3.21 4.69
N PHE A 85 4.48 -4.52 4.39
CA PHE A 85 4.73 -5.61 5.34
C PHE A 85 5.47 -6.80 4.72
#